data_AF-A0A388QN33-F1
#
_entry.id   AF-A0A388QN33-F1
#
_cell.length_a   1.000
_cell.length_b   1.000
_cell.length_c   1.000
_cell.angle_alpha   90.00
_cell.angle_beta   90.00
_cell.angle_gamma   90.00
#
_symmetry.space_group_name_H-M   'P 1'
#
loop_
_entity.id
_entity.type
_entity.pdbx_description
1 polymer ?
#
loop_
_entity_poly.entity_id
_entity_poly.type
_entity_poly.pdbx_seq_one_letter_code
_entity_poly.pdbx_strand_id
1 'polypeptide(L)'
;MTHDDIDIIGKNVKDMYGTFMGKVIGTITDIDGSIQSVGVDCGSQGLQQIQYEQLVVQGNVVIFIPKWRLDSQRLLREKQLTLRRLKALIDIVSENDDMKADAEIIHEKYKSKLASLDEAEQQIKAKLEARLIELDEQLKSTKMLLFDAKVQYKSNEISDNTFETVKTCSAELIEHVTHETAEISNVKRRIADLDAEVLNVTAPPQKHIQELAVSYLGNSESQVQSILPEAPTEPVIYSSAVPFAAESLPTIPEPPKQVKTATSNNEDDWLARMEAQ
;
A
#
# COMPACT_ATOMS: atom_id res chain seq x y z
N MET A 1 17.58 29.04 -22.39
CA MET A 1 18.08 29.77 -21.20
C MET A 1 16.98 30.67 -20.69
N THR A 2 16.06 30.14 -19.89
CA THR A 2 15.18 30.99 -19.09
C THR A 2 15.98 31.49 -17.89
N HIS A 3 15.78 32.74 -17.48
CA HIS A 3 16.56 33.38 -16.40
C HIS A 3 16.53 32.58 -15.08
N ASP A 4 15.52 31.74 -14.89
CA ASP A 4 15.31 30.89 -13.71
C ASP A 4 16.31 29.70 -13.60
N ASP A 5 16.90 29.26 -14.72
CA ASP A 5 17.81 28.10 -14.73
C ASP A 5 19.17 28.42 -14.11
N ILE A 6 19.61 29.68 -14.20
CA ILE A 6 20.87 30.18 -13.61
C ILE A 6 20.68 30.45 -12.10
N ASP A 7 19.44 30.64 -11.65
CA ASP A 7 19.12 30.95 -10.27
C ASP A 7 19.19 29.72 -9.34
N ILE A 8 19.56 28.53 -9.84
CA ILE A 8 19.74 27.34 -8.98
C ILE A 8 21.10 27.33 -8.26
N ILE A 9 22.11 27.99 -8.81
CA ILE A 9 23.49 27.92 -8.30
C ILE A 9 23.60 28.63 -6.95
N GLY A 10 24.28 27.98 -6.00
CA GLY A 10 24.48 28.51 -4.65
C GLY A 10 23.30 28.28 -3.70
N LYS A 11 22.17 27.74 -4.15
CA LYS A 11 21.05 27.38 -3.28
C LYS A 11 21.38 26.16 -2.42
N ASN A 12 20.79 26.12 -1.23
CA ASN A 12 20.89 24.98 -0.33
C ASN A 12 20.03 23.83 -0.87
N VAL A 13 20.58 22.63 -0.87
CA VAL A 13 19.85 21.41 -1.22
C VAL A 13 19.36 20.77 0.06
N LYS A 14 18.05 20.49 0.10
CA LYS A 14 17.42 19.69 1.15
C LYS A 14 16.76 18.48 0.54
N ASP A 15 16.63 17.40 1.28
CA ASP A 15 15.72 16.32 0.88
C ASP A 15 14.26 16.76 1.02
N MET A 16 13.35 15.88 0.61
CA MET A 16 11.90 16.07 0.73
C MET A 16 11.34 16.07 2.15
N TYR A 17 12.16 15.71 3.14
CA TYR A 17 11.80 15.71 4.55
C TYR A 17 12.36 16.94 5.28
N GLY A 18 13.16 17.76 4.59
CA GLY A 18 13.73 19.01 5.10
C GLY A 18 15.16 18.91 5.60
N THR A 19 15.80 17.73 5.51
CA THR A 19 17.19 17.52 5.92
C THR A 19 18.12 18.22 4.95
N PHE A 20 19.09 18.97 5.46
CA PHE A 20 20.12 19.60 4.63
C PHE A 20 21.06 18.56 4.04
N MET A 21 21.22 18.58 2.72
CA MET A 21 22.10 17.65 1.99
C MET A 21 23.40 18.30 1.53
N GLY A 22 23.36 19.59 1.19
CA GLY A 22 24.52 20.25 0.60
C GLY A 22 24.19 21.56 -0.09
N LYS A 23 25.11 22.04 -0.91
CA LYS A 23 24.95 23.30 -1.66
C LYS A 23 25.22 23.10 -3.14
N VAL A 24 24.39 23.70 -3.99
CA VAL A 24 24.62 23.67 -5.44
C VAL A 24 25.86 24.47 -5.79
N ILE A 25 26.80 23.87 -6.52
CA ILE A 25 28.03 24.53 -6.97
C ILE A 25 28.07 24.79 -8.47
N GLY A 26 27.25 24.10 -9.27
CA GLY A 26 27.21 24.29 -10.72
C GLY A 26 26.22 23.36 -11.43
N THR A 27 26.09 23.56 -12.73
CA THR A 27 25.16 22.82 -13.61
C THR A 27 25.91 22.29 -14.84
N ILE A 28 25.53 21.12 -15.31
CA ILE A 28 25.94 20.57 -16.61
C ILE A 28 24.72 20.62 -17.52
N THR A 29 24.87 21.26 -18.67
CA THR A 29 23.81 21.47 -19.66
C THR A 29 24.04 20.62 -20.90
N ASP A 30 22.96 20.24 -21.57
CA ASP A 30 23.01 19.61 -22.89
C ASP A 30 23.24 20.64 -24.01
N ILE A 31 23.44 20.19 -25.26
CA ILE A 31 23.70 21.02 -26.44
C ILE A 31 22.60 22.03 -26.75
N ASP A 32 21.36 21.77 -26.31
CA ASP A 32 20.21 22.66 -26.45
C ASP A 32 20.15 23.74 -25.36
N GLY A 33 21.07 23.69 -24.40
CA GLY A 33 21.15 24.60 -23.26
C GLY A 33 20.22 24.24 -22.10
N SER A 34 19.56 23.09 -22.12
CA SER A 34 18.78 22.57 -20.98
C SER A 34 19.70 21.99 -19.90
N ILE A 35 19.32 22.12 -18.62
CA ILE A 35 20.10 21.53 -17.53
C ILE A 35 19.87 20.02 -17.51
N GLN A 36 20.96 19.26 -17.69
CA GLN A 36 20.96 17.82 -17.56
C GLN A 36 21.13 17.41 -16.08
N SER A 37 22.09 18.01 -15.40
CA SER A 37 22.41 17.67 -14.01
C SER A 37 23.02 18.82 -13.24
N VAL A 38 22.98 18.71 -11.92
CA VAL A 38 23.41 19.72 -10.96
C VAL A 38 24.48 19.10 -10.05
N GLY A 39 25.61 19.79 -9.93
CA GLY A 39 26.66 19.44 -8.98
C GLY A 39 26.34 19.99 -7.60
N VAL A 40 26.25 19.11 -6.60
CA VAL A 40 25.98 19.43 -5.20
C VAL A 40 27.18 19.03 -4.35
N ASP A 41 27.71 19.99 -3.59
CA ASP A 41 28.72 19.70 -2.56
C ASP A 41 28.02 19.12 -1.33
N CYS A 42 28.20 17.82 -1.10
CA CYS A 42 27.64 17.06 0.02
C CYS A 42 28.66 16.85 1.16
N GLY A 43 29.67 17.73 1.27
CA GLY A 43 30.65 17.69 2.35
C GLY A 43 31.52 16.43 2.31
N SER A 44 31.39 15.54 3.31
CA SER A 44 32.17 14.30 3.39
C SER A 44 31.85 13.30 2.29
N GLN A 45 30.67 13.40 1.66
CA GLN A 45 30.31 12.60 0.48
C GLN A 45 30.87 13.18 -0.83
N GLY A 46 31.55 14.32 -0.76
CA GLY A 46 32.14 15.02 -1.90
C GLY A 46 31.10 15.60 -2.86
N LEU A 47 31.56 15.89 -4.07
CA LEU A 47 30.72 16.41 -5.14
C LEU A 47 29.83 15.30 -5.70
N GLN A 48 28.52 15.47 -5.57
CA GLN A 48 27.53 14.59 -6.18
C GLN A 48 26.88 15.25 -7.39
N GLN A 49 26.78 14.49 -8.47
CA GLN A 49 26.07 14.92 -9.67
C GLN A 49 24.65 14.34 -9.66
N ILE A 50 23.67 15.21 -9.45
CA ILE A 50 22.25 14.85 -9.34
C ILE A 50 21.55 15.23 -10.65
N GLN A 51 20.75 14.31 -11.20
CA GLN A 51 19.97 14.59 -12.41
C GLN A 51 18.94 15.68 -12.13
N TYR A 52 18.75 16.61 -13.08
CA TYR A 52 17.86 17.76 -12.87
C TYR A 52 16.40 17.34 -12.57
N GLU A 53 15.96 16.22 -13.15
CA GLU A 53 14.65 15.60 -12.89
C GLU A 53 14.40 15.25 -11.41
N GLN A 54 15.46 15.09 -10.62
CA GLN A 54 15.40 14.81 -9.20
C GLN A 54 15.35 16.07 -8.32
N LEU A 55 15.24 17.26 -8.92
CA LEU A 55 15.35 18.52 -8.21
C LEU A 55 14.11 19.38 -8.44
N VAL A 56 13.63 20.01 -7.38
CA VAL A 56 12.56 20.99 -7.43
C VAL A 56 13.04 22.27 -6.76
N VAL A 57 13.18 23.33 -7.54
CA VAL A 57 13.58 24.65 -7.02
C VAL A 57 12.37 25.30 -6.34
N GLN A 58 12.49 25.62 -5.05
CA GLN A 58 11.48 26.30 -4.25
C GLN A 58 12.09 27.51 -3.54
N GLY A 59 11.89 28.70 -4.12
CA GLY A 59 12.50 29.94 -3.60
C GLY A 59 14.02 29.79 -3.51
N ASN A 60 14.56 29.88 -2.29
CA ASN A 60 16.00 29.82 -2.02
C ASN A 60 16.54 28.42 -1.71
N VAL A 61 15.70 27.38 -1.83
CA VAL A 61 16.07 25.99 -1.53
C VAL A 61 15.79 25.12 -2.75
N VAL A 62 16.62 24.10 -2.96
CA VAL A 62 16.38 23.04 -3.93
C VAL A 62 16.00 21.78 -3.16
N ILE A 63 14.85 21.20 -3.50
CA ILE A 63 14.37 19.96 -2.89
C ILE A 63 14.82 18.79 -3.76
N PHE A 64 15.54 17.85 -3.16
CA PHE A 64 15.95 16.60 -3.75
C PHE A 64 14.87 15.53 -3.60
N ILE A 65 14.58 14.87 -4.73
CA ILE A 65 13.65 13.76 -4.84
C ILE A 65 14.43 12.48 -5.14
N PRO A 66 14.41 11.49 -4.23
CA PRO A 66 15.05 10.20 -4.47
C PRO A 66 14.53 9.53 -5.74
N LYS A 67 15.44 8.93 -6.50
CA LYS A 67 15.13 8.29 -7.78
C LYS A 67 14.08 7.17 -7.65
N TRP A 68 14.11 6.41 -6.56
CA TRP A 68 13.12 5.37 -6.29
C TRP A 68 11.70 5.94 -6.28
N ARG A 69 11.50 7.17 -5.80
CA ARG A 69 10.16 7.80 -5.72
C ARG A 69 9.67 8.19 -7.11
N LEU A 70 10.52 8.79 -7.94
CA LEU A 70 10.20 9.15 -9.32
C LEU A 70 9.90 7.91 -10.16
N ASP A 71 10.81 6.94 -10.13
CA ASP A 71 10.69 5.68 -10.88
C ASP A 71 9.39 4.95 -10.48
N SER A 72 9.10 4.87 -9.17
CA SER A 72 7.87 4.23 -8.67
C SER A 72 6.61 4.96 -9.11
N GLN A 73 6.59 6.30 -9.05
CA GLN A 73 5.43 7.07 -9.50
C GLN A 73 5.17 6.92 -11.00
N ARG A 74 6.24 6.87 -11.80
CA ARG A 74 6.16 6.62 -13.24
C ARG A 74 5.59 5.24 -13.52
N LEU A 75 6.15 4.20 -12.90
CA LEU A 75 5.67 2.82 -12.99
C LEU A 75 4.17 2.73 -12.65
N LEU A 76 3.77 3.22 -11.47
CA LEU A 76 2.39 3.16 -11.00
C LEU A 76 1.42 3.83 -11.99
N ARG A 77 1.78 5.00 -12.54
CA ARG A 77 0.95 5.68 -13.55
C ARG A 77 0.84 4.88 -14.84
N GLU A 78 1.96 4.41 -15.38
CA GLU A 78 1.99 3.67 -16.64
C GLU A 78 1.24 2.34 -16.53
N LYS A 79 1.47 1.59 -15.45
CA LYS A 79 0.82 0.30 -15.17
C LYS A 79 -0.68 0.48 -14.98
N GLN A 80 -1.11 1.44 -14.16
CA GLN A 80 -2.55 1.73 -13.95
C GLN A 80 -3.25 2.17 -15.24
N LEU A 81 -2.64 3.02 -16.06
CA LEU A 81 -3.24 3.46 -17.33
C LEU A 81 -3.37 2.29 -18.30
N THR A 82 -2.34 1.45 -18.39
CA THR A 82 -2.34 0.27 -19.26
C THR A 82 -3.44 -0.70 -18.84
N LEU A 83 -3.57 -0.96 -17.54
CA LEU A 83 -4.65 -1.79 -16.98
C LEU A 83 -6.04 -1.25 -17.30
N ARG A 84 -6.28 0.06 -17.08
CA ARG A 84 -7.58 0.67 -17.39
C ARG A 84 -7.95 0.56 -18.87
N ARG A 85 -6.96 0.75 -19.76
CA ARG A 85 -7.16 0.60 -21.21
C ARG A 85 -7.41 -0.86 -21.61
N LEU A 86 -6.73 -1.81 -20.98
CA LEU A 86 -6.93 -3.23 -21.20
C LEU A 86 -8.34 -3.66 -20.78
N LYS A 87 -8.81 -3.23 -19.61
CA LYS A 87 -10.20 -3.47 -19.15
C LYS A 87 -11.23 -2.91 -20.12
N ALA A 88 -11.10 -1.65 -20.50
CA ALA A 88 -12.01 -1.03 -21.46
C ALA A 88 -12.03 -1.75 -22.82
N LEU A 89 -10.87 -2.28 -23.27
CA LEU A 89 -10.80 -3.07 -24.50
C LEU A 89 -11.56 -4.40 -24.36
N ILE A 90 -11.37 -5.10 -23.23
CA ILE A 90 -12.10 -6.35 -22.94
C ILE A 90 -13.61 -6.08 -22.88
N ASP A 91 -14.02 -5.00 -22.23
CA ASP A 91 -15.43 -4.60 -22.11
C ASP A 91 -16.05 -4.35 -23.51
N ILE A 92 -15.40 -3.55 -24.36
CA ILE A 92 -15.85 -3.27 -25.73
C ILE A 92 -16.02 -4.56 -26.55
N VAL A 93 -15.05 -5.48 -26.49
CA VAL A 93 -15.11 -6.75 -27.23
C VAL A 93 -16.18 -7.68 -26.66
N SER A 94 -16.46 -7.61 -25.36
CA SER A 94 -17.54 -8.39 -24.75
C SER A 94 -18.94 -7.90 -25.14
N GLU A 95 -19.08 -6.61 -25.48
CA GLU A 95 -20.33 -5.99 -25.91
C GLU A 95 -20.56 -6.10 -27.43
N ASN A 96 -19.49 -6.10 -28.23
CA ASN A 96 -19.55 -6.16 -29.69
C ASN A 96 -18.42 -7.01 -30.30
N ASP A 97 -18.79 -8.16 -30.89
CA ASP A 97 -17.85 -9.13 -31.47
C ASP A 97 -17.29 -8.68 -32.84
N ASP A 98 -17.90 -7.69 -33.50
CA ASP A 98 -17.47 -7.22 -34.84
C ASP A 98 -16.08 -6.59 -34.83
N MET A 99 -15.64 -6.06 -33.69
CA MET A 99 -14.34 -5.39 -33.53
C MET A 99 -13.24 -6.32 -32.99
N LYS A 100 -13.52 -7.61 -32.79
CA LYS A 100 -12.60 -8.53 -32.11
C LYS A 100 -11.26 -8.71 -32.80
N ALA A 101 -11.25 -8.80 -34.13
CA ALA A 101 -10.00 -8.96 -34.89
C ALA A 101 -9.09 -7.72 -34.75
N ASP A 102 -9.67 -6.52 -34.81
CA ASP A 102 -8.93 -5.27 -34.61
C ASP A 102 -8.49 -5.07 -33.16
N ALA A 103 -9.31 -5.54 -32.21
CA ALA A 103 -9.02 -5.47 -30.78
C ALA A 103 -7.87 -6.39 -30.36
N GLU A 104 -7.70 -7.56 -30.98
CA GLU A 104 -6.64 -8.52 -30.65
C GLU A 104 -5.24 -7.90 -30.76
N ILE A 105 -4.98 -7.12 -31.82
CA ILE A 105 -3.69 -6.44 -32.03
C ILE A 105 -3.41 -5.45 -30.89
N ILE A 106 -4.44 -4.70 -30.48
CA ILE A 106 -4.32 -3.70 -29.40
C ILE A 106 -4.16 -4.40 -28.04
N HIS A 107 -4.85 -5.51 -27.84
CA HIS A 107 -4.78 -6.34 -26.64
C HIS A 107 -3.37 -6.87 -26.41
N GLU A 108 -2.76 -7.45 -27.45
CA GLU A 108 -1.38 -7.94 -27.39
C GLU A 108 -0.37 -6.80 -27.17
N LYS A 109 -0.62 -5.61 -27.73
CA LYS A 109 0.19 -4.41 -27.43
C LYS A 109 0.15 -4.03 -25.94
N TYR A 110 -1.03 -4.06 -25.32
CA TYR A 110 -1.16 -3.75 -23.88
C TYR A 110 -0.52 -4.83 -23.00
N LYS A 111 -0.67 -6.11 -23.33
CA LYS A 111 0.03 -7.20 -22.64
C LYS A 111 1.55 -7.08 -22.74
N SER A 112 2.07 -6.82 -23.93
CA SER A 112 3.50 -6.60 -24.14
C SER A 112 4.02 -5.40 -23.33
N LYS A 113 3.25 -4.30 -23.26
CA LYS A 113 3.58 -3.16 -22.42
C LYS A 113 3.59 -3.53 -20.93
N LEU A 114 2.61 -4.29 -20.44
CA LEU A 114 2.60 -4.78 -19.05
C LEU A 114 3.84 -5.64 -18.74
N ALA A 115 4.18 -6.58 -19.62
CA ALA A 115 5.38 -7.40 -19.47
C ALA A 115 6.68 -6.55 -19.43
N SER A 116 6.78 -5.51 -20.26
CA SER A 116 7.93 -4.58 -20.21
C SER A 116 8.02 -3.76 -18.91
N LEU A 117 6.88 -3.50 -18.26
CA LEU A 117 6.84 -2.79 -16.98
C LEU A 117 7.25 -3.69 -15.82
N ASP A 118 7.09 -5.02 -15.93
CA ASP A 118 7.46 -5.95 -14.88
C ASP A 118 8.97 -5.96 -14.62
N GLU A 119 9.82 -5.82 -15.65
CA GLU A 119 11.27 -5.71 -15.44
C GLU A 119 11.64 -4.45 -14.65
N ALA A 120 11.09 -3.29 -15.06
CA ALA A 120 11.30 -2.03 -14.36
C ALA A 120 10.79 -2.10 -12.91
N GLU A 121 9.67 -2.79 -12.70
CA GLU A 121 9.12 -3.03 -11.38
C GLU A 121 10.05 -3.86 -10.49
N GLN A 122 10.62 -4.95 -10.99
CA GLN A 122 11.56 -5.76 -10.20
C GLN A 122 12.79 -4.94 -9.79
N GLN A 123 13.31 -4.11 -10.70
CA GLN A 123 14.41 -3.20 -10.39
C GLN A 123 14.02 -2.18 -9.30
N ILE A 124 12.80 -1.63 -9.36
CA ILE A 124 12.28 -0.72 -8.35
C ILE A 124 12.11 -1.45 -7.01
N LYS A 125 11.48 -2.64 -6.99
CA LYS A 125 11.32 -3.47 -5.78
C LYS A 125 12.66 -3.75 -5.11
N ALA A 126 13.70 -4.11 -5.88
CA ALA A 126 15.04 -4.33 -5.36
C ALA A 126 15.65 -3.07 -4.73
N LYS A 127 15.54 -1.91 -5.40
CA LYS A 127 16.00 -0.62 -4.84
C LYS A 127 15.27 -0.24 -3.55
N LEU A 128 13.95 -0.43 -3.51
CA LEU A 128 13.14 -0.15 -2.31
C LEU A 128 13.53 -1.06 -1.15
N GLU A 129 13.80 -2.35 -1.41
CA GLU A 129 14.24 -3.28 -0.38
C GLU A 129 15.61 -2.93 0.18
N ALA A 130 16.58 -2.65 -0.70
CA ALA A 130 17.91 -2.20 -0.28
C ALA A 130 17.82 -0.95 0.60
N ARG A 131 16.99 0.03 0.22
CA ARG A 131 16.78 1.25 1.01
C ARG A 131 16.14 0.98 2.36
N LEU A 132 15.19 0.05 2.46
CA LEU A 132 14.60 -0.35 3.75
C LEU A 132 15.63 -0.97 4.70
N ILE A 133 16.56 -1.77 4.17
CA ILE A 133 17.64 -2.36 4.96
C ILE A 133 18.55 -1.25 5.52
N GLU A 134 18.96 -0.29 4.68
CA GLU A 134 19.77 0.86 5.12
C GLU A 134 19.05 1.68 6.22
N LEU A 135 17.75 1.93 6.05
CA LEU A 135 16.94 2.68 7.01
C LEU A 135 16.79 1.95 8.35
N ASP A 136 16.62 0.63 8.33
CA ASP A 136 16.55 -0.19 9.55
C ASP A 136 17.89 -0.19 10.30
N GLU A 137 19.01 -0.27 9.58
CA GLU A 137 20.35 -0.14 10.16
C GLU A 137 20.57 1.24 10.79
N GLN A 138 20.16 2.33 10.09
CA GLN A 138 20.21 3.68 10.63
C GLN A 138 19.35 3.84 11.88
N LEU A 139 18.14 3.27 11.89
CA LEU A 139 17.25 3.30 13.04
C LEU A 139 17.85 2.58 14.25
N LYS A 140 18.41 1.39 14.04
CA LYS A 140 19.08 0.60 15.09
C LYS A 140 20.28 1.35 15.66
N SER A 141 21.13 1.90 14.80
CA SER A 141 22.30 2.69 15.20
C SER A 141 21.90 3.93 16.02
N THR A 142 20.89 4.66 15.56
CA THR A 142 20.37 5.86 16.27
C THR A 142 19.83 5.51 17.65
N LYS A 143 19.04 4.43 17.77
CA LYS A 143 18.50 3.96 19.06
C LYS A 143 19.61 3.49 20.01
N MET A 144 20.64 2.83 19.49
CA MET A 144 21.79 2.41 20.27
C MET A 144 22.56 3.62 20.82
N LEU A 145 22.82 4.63 20.00
CA LEU A 145 23.47 5.88 20.44
C LEU A 145 22.64 6.63 21.48
N LEU A 146 21.32 6.71 21.31
CA LEU A 146 20.44 7.32 22.31
C LEU A 146 20.47 6.58 23.65
N PHE A 147 20.50 5.24 23.60
CA PHE A 147 20.62 4.43 24.81
C PHE A 147 21.97 4.63 25.51
N ASP A 148 23.07 4.62 24.76
CA ASP A 148 24.40 4.86 25.30
C ASP A 148 24.51 6.27 25.93
N ALA A 149 23.98 7.29 25.25
CA ALA A 149 23.91 8.64 25.80
C ALA A 149 23.08 8.70 27.10
N LYS A 150 22.02 7.90 27.22
CA LYS A 150 21.23 7.78 28.46
C LYS A 150 22.06 7.15 29.58
N VAL A 151 22.92 6.17 29.28
CA VAL A 151 23.86 5.58 30.23
C VAL A 151 24.87 6.64 30.68
N GLN A 152 25.52 7.33 29.74
CA GLN A 152 26.49 8.41 30.02
C GLN A 152 25.87 9.53 30.88
N TYR A 153 24.61 9.88 30.63
CA TYR A 153 23.90 10.87 31.44
C TYR A 153 23.67 10.36 32.87
N LYS A 154 23.25 9.10 33.04
CA LYS A 154 23.01 8.50 34.36
C LYS A 154 24.30 8.21 35.13
N SER A 155 25.44 8.01 34.46
CA SER A 155 26.76 7.93 35.08
C SER A 155 27.39 9.30 35.36
N ASN A 156 26.71 10.40 35.03
CA ASN A 156 27.18 11.78 35.15
C ASN A 156 28.42 12.10 34.28
N GLU A 157 28.61 11.38 33.16
CA GLU A 157 29.67 11.64 32.18
C GLU A 157 29.32 12.81 31.25
N ILE A 158 28.02 12.99 30.96
CA ILE A 158 27.52 14.10 30.14
C ILE A 158 26.50 14.95 30.90
N SER A 159 26.43 16.23 30.53
CA SER A 159 25.48 17.18 31.12
C SER A 159 24.04 16.95 30.64
N ASP A 160 23.08 17.46 31.40
CA ASP A 160 21.66 17.47 31.03
C ASP A 160 21.42 18.14 29.67
N ASN A 161 22.02 19.30 29.43
CA ASN A 161 21.93 20.02 28.16
C ASN A 161 22.50 19.21 26.97
N THR A 162 23.60 18.48 27.18
CA THR A 162 24.17 17.59 26.17
C THR A 162 23.22 16.44 25.87
N PHE A 163 22.65 15.83 26.90
CA PHE A 163 21.70 14.73 26.74
C PHE A 163 20.41 15.16 26.03
N GLU A 164 19.87 16.34 26.34
CA GLU A 164 18.71 16.91 25.64
C GLU A 164 19.01 17.22 24.16
N THR A 165 20.23 17.64 23.86
CA THR A 165 20.68 17.81 22.46
C THR A 165 20.67 16.46 21.73
N VAL A 166 21.24 15.40 22.34
CA VAL A 166 21.25 14.05 21.74
C VAL A 166 19.83 13.52 21.53
N LYS A 167 18.92 13.72 22.50
CA LYS A 167 17.50 13.36 22.36
C LYS A 167 16.86 14.04 21.18
N THR A 168 17.03 15.35 21.05
CA THR A 168 16.44 16.15 19.97
C THR A 168 16.94 15.68 18.61
N CYS A 169 18.26 15.58 18.43
CA CYS A 169 18.85 15.11 17.17
C CYS A 169 18.43 13.66 16.84
N SER A 170 18.37 12.77 17.84
CA SER A 170 17.94 11.38 17.63
C SER A 170 16.46 11.31 17.25
N ALA A 171 15.61 12.14 17.84
CA ALA A 171 14.18 12.19 17.52
C ALA A 171 13.94 12.63 16.08
N GLU A 172 14.63 13.67 15.61
CA GLU A 172 14.56 14.14 14.22
C GLU A 172 14.99 13.04 13.23
N LEU A 173 16.08 12.32 13.52
CA LEU A 173 16.52 11.19 12.70
C LEU A 173 15.53 10.03 12.70
N ILE A 174 14.95 9.69 13.85
CA ILE A 174 13.94 8.63 13.96
C ILE A 174 12.68 9.01 13.17
N GLU A 175 12.22 10.26 13.27
CA GLU A 175 11.08 10.78 12.51
C GLU A 175 11.34 10.69 11.01
N HIS A 176 12.49 11.20 10.54
CA HIS A 176 12.92 11.10 9.15
C HIS A 176 12.89 9.65 8.63
N VAL A 177 13.55 8.73 9.32
CA VAL A 177 13.60 7.31 8.94
C VAL A 177 12.21 6.67 8.94
N THR A 178 11.36 7.03 9.91
CA THR A 178 9.99 6.51 10.01
C THR A 178 9.13 6.98 8.83
N HIS A 179 9.23 8.26 8.46
CA HIS A 179 8.52 8.80 7.31
C HIS A 179 8.94 8.13 6.01
N GLU A 180 10.25 8.02 5.74
CA GLU A 180 10.73 7.37 4.52
C GLU A 180 10.33 5.89 4.46
N THR A 181 10.43 5.17 5.59
CA THR A 181 9.99 3.77 5.69
C THR A 181 8.50 3.60 5.38
N ALA A 182 7.66 4.49 5.91
CA ALA A 182 6.22 4.46 5.67
C ALA A 182 5.88 4.75 4.20
N GLU A 183 6.57 5.71 3.57
CA GLU A 183 6.39 6.00 2.15
C GLU A 183 6.80 4.81 1.26
N ILE A 184 7.97 4.22 1.50
CA ILE A 184 8.44 3.06 0.75
C ILE A 184 7.46 1.88 0.91
N SER A 185 6.98 1.65 2.14
CA SER A 185 6.00 0.60 2.42
C SER A 185 4.68 0.82 1.68
N ASN A 186 4.20 2.08 1.60
CA ASN A 186 3.02 2.44 0.84
C ASN A 186 3.22 2.20 -0.66
N VAL A 187 4.37 2.58 -1.21
CA VAL A 187 4.71 2.32 -2.62
C VAL A 187 4.72 0.82 -2.91
N LYS A 188 5.39 0.01 -2.08
CA LYS A 188 5.41 -1.46 -2.23
C LYS A 188 4.01 -2.05 -2.22
N ARG A 189 3.14 -1.59 -1.32
CA ARG A 189 1.73 -2.02 -1.26
C ARG A 189 1.00 -1.69 -2.57
N ARG A 190 1.10 -0.45 -3.06
CA ARG A 190 0.42 -0.03 -4.30
C ARG A 190 0.91 -0.81 -5.52
N ILE A 191 2.19 -1.17 -5.56
CA ILE A 191 2.72 -2.04 -6.61
C ILE A 191 2.08 -3.43 -6.51
N ALA A 192 2.03 -4.03 -5.32
CA ALA A 192 1.41 -5.34 -5.11
C ALA A 192 -0.10 -5.36 -5.44
N ASP A 193 -0.83 -4.28 -5.13
CA ASP A 193 -2.24 -4.14 -5.48
C ASP A 193 -2.43 -4.14 -7.01
N LEU A 194 -1.56 -3.45 -7.75
CA LEU A 194 -1.58 -3.46 -9.22
C LEU A 194 -1.18 -4.82 -9.80
N ASP A 195 -0.24 -5.54 -9.18
CA ASP A 195 0.11 -6.91 -9.59
C ASP A 195 -1.11 -7.84 -9.48
N ALA A 196 -1.83 -7.77 -8.37
CA ALA A 196 -3.06 -8.53 -8.18
C ALA A 196 -4.13 -8.14 -9.22
N GLU A 197 -4.23 -6.85 -9.57
CA GLU A 197 -5.12 -6.39 -10.63
C GLU A 197 -4.72 -6.92 -12.02
N VAL A 198 -3.42 -6.95 -12.35
CA VAL A 198 -2.93 -7.56 -13.60
C VAL A 198 -3.31 -9.02 -13.68
N LEU A 199 -3.10 -9.79 -12.62
CA LEU A 199 -3.46 -11.21 -12.57
C LEU A 199 -4.96 -11.42 -12.79
N ASN A 200 -5.81 -10.58 -12.19
CA ASN A 200 -7.26 -10.67 -12.36
C ASN A 200 -7.73 -10.33 -13.79
N VAL A 201 -7.11 -9.33 -14.44
CA VAL A 201 -7.50 -8.90 -15.80
C VAL A 201 -6.98 -9.84 -16.88
N THR A 202 -5.80 -10.44 -16.66
CA THR A 202 -5.14 -11.33 -17.64
C THR A 202 -5.50 -12.80 -17.45
N ALA A 203 -6.11 -13.17 -16.33
CA ALA A 203 -6.69 -14.50 -16.17
C ALA A 203 -7.73 -14.75 -17.27
N PRO A 204 -7.76 -15.95 -17.87
CA PRO A 204 -8.82 -16.30 -18.81
C PRO A 204 -10.19 -16.15 -18.11
N PRO A 205 -11.26 -15.75 -18.83
CA PRO A 205 -12.57 -15.58 -18.24
C PRO A 205 -12.97 -16.88 -17.57
N GLN A 206 -12.99 -16.85 -16.23
CA GLN A 206 -13.40 -17.97 -15.41
C GLN A 206 -14.87 -18.25 -15.75
N LYS A 207 -15.12 -19.33 -16.50
CA LYS A 207 -16.41 -20.05 -16.56
C LYS A 207 -16.75 -20.68 -15.19
N HIS A 208 -16.34 -20.06 -14.09
CA HIS A 208 -16.23 -20.69 -12.78
C HIS A 208 -17.55 -20.76 -12.03
N ILE A 209 -18.56 -19.98 -12.41
CA ILE A 209 -19.89 -20.08 -11.79
C ILE A 209 -20.71 -21.24 -12.40
N GLN A 210 -20.43 -21.63 -13.65
CA GLN A 210 -21.17 -22.71 -14.31
C GLN A 210 -20.58 -24.10 -13.98
N GLU A 211 -19.25 -24.25 -13.94
CA GLU A 211 -18.64 -25.55 -13.61
C GLU A 211 -18.79 -25.95 -12.13
N LEU A 212 -18.79 -24.99 -11.20
CA LEU A 212 -19.10 -25.26 -9.80
C LEU A 212 -20.57 -25.68 -9.61
N ALA A 213 -21.49 -25.09 -10.37
CA ALA A 213 -22.90 -25.50 -10.37
C ALA A 213 -23.09 -26.88 -10.99
N VAL A 214 -22.35 -27.25 -12.05
CA VAL A 214 -22.39 -28.59 -12.68
C VAL A 214 -21.83 -29.67 -11.75
N SER A 215 -20.84 -29.34 -10.91
CA SER A 215 -20.35 -30.22 -9.83
C SER A 215 -21.42 -30.46 -8.75
N TYR A 216 -22.18 -29.43 -8.37
CA TYR A 216 -23.32 -29.55 -7.45
C TYR A 216 -24.55 -30.25 -8.06
N LEU A 217 -24.75 -30.12 -9.38
CA LEU A 217 -25.86 -30.70 -10.16
C LEU A 217 -25.48 -32.03 -10.83
N GLY A 218 -24.46 -32.73 -10.32
CA GLY A 218 -23.83 -33.90 -10.94
C GLY A 218 -24.78 -34.83 -11.70
N ASN A 219 -24.34 -35.22 -12.90
CA ASN A 219 -24.94 -36.20 -13.81
C ASN A 219 -25.84 -37.23 -13.10
N SER A 220 -27.15 -36.97 -13.12
CA SER A 220 -28.17 -37.95 -12.75
C SER A 220 -28.82 -38.47 -14.04
N GLU A 221 -28.09 -39.27 -14.81
CA GLU A 221 -28.73 -40.29 -15.63
C GLU A 221 -29.21 -41.40 -14.69
N SER A 222 -30.36 -41.19 -14.06
CA SER A 222 -31.15 -42.24 -13.45
C SER A 222 -32.61 -41.82 -13.49
N GLN A 223 -33.40 -42.62 -14.19
CA GLN A 223 -34.85 -42.50 -14.30
C GLN A 223 -35.48 -42.32 -12.92
N VAL A 224 -36.16 -41.21 -12.69
CA VAL A 224 -37.07 -41.06 -11.54
C VAL A 224 -38.45 -40.68 -12.09
N GLN A 225 -39.35 -41.65 -12.06
CA GLN A 225 -40.77 -41.49 -12.32
C GLN A 225 -41.36 -40.47 -11.33
N SER A 226 -42.14 -39.52 -11.85
CA SER A 226 -42.90 -38.57 -11.05
C SER A 226 -44.01 -39.30 -10.28
N ILE A 227 -43.96 -39.26 -8.96
CA ILE A 227 -45.12 -39.56 -8.13
C ILE A 227 -45.32 -38.37 -7.19
N LEU A 228 -46.34 -37.56 -7.48
CA LEU A 228 -46.85 -36.51 -6.61
C LEU A 228 -47.53 -37.17 -5.39
N PRO A 229 -47.35 -36.70 -4.15
CA PRO A 229 -48.15 -37.18 -3.04
C PRO A 229 -49.56 -36.58 -3.10
N GLU A 230 -50.56 -37.47 -3.07
CA GLU A 230 -52.00 -37.18 -3.11
C GLU A 230 -52.51 -36.67 -1.76
N ALA A 231 -53.41 -35.67 -1.80
CA ALA A 231 -54.00 -35.05 -0.61
C ALA A 231 -55.08 -35.96 0.01
N PRO A 232 -55.08 -36.22 1.34
CA PRO A 232 -56.11 -37.06 1.96
C PRO A 232 -57.48 -36.36 2.05
N THR A 233 -58.52 -37.05 1.57
CA THR A 233 -59.92 -36.60 1.61
C THR A 233 -60.75 -37.55 2.49
N GLU A 234 -61.19 -37.04 3.66
CA GLU A 234 -62.39 -37.40 4.47
C GLU A 234 -62.55 -38.81 5.14
N PRO A 235 -63.48 -39.03 6.12
CA PRO A 235 -64.33 -38.10 6.89
C PRO A 235 -64.28 -38.27 8.44
N VAL A 236 -64.96 -37.33 9.09
CA VAL A 236 -65.21 -37.10 10.52
C VAL A 236 -65.92 -38.24 11.25
N ILE A 237 -65.47 -38.57 12.48
CA ILE A 237 -66.28 -39.25 13.51
C ILE A 237 -66.32 -38.36 14.76
N TYR A 238 -67.52 -37.93 15.14
CA TYR A 238 -67.83 -37.19 16.36
C TYR A 238 -67.85 -38.14 17.57
N SER A 239 -67.21 -37.75 18.68
CA SER A 239 -67.64 -38.19 20.02
C SER A 239 -67.40 -37.08 21.03
N SER A 240 -68.50 -36.70 21.68
CA SER A 240 -68.68 -35.53 22.54
C SER A 240 -68.01 -35.64 23.91
N ALA A 241 -67.39 -34.56 24.39
CA ALA A 241 -67.58 -33.95 25.72
C ALA A 241 -66.64 -32.72 25.89
N VAL A 242 -67.22 -31.56 26.18
CA VAL A 242 -66.59 -30.27 26.56
C VAL A 242 -66.79 -30.07 28.09
N PRO A 243 -66.17 -29.10 28.82
CA PRO A 243 -65.48 -27.86 28.39
C PRO A 243 -64.22 -27.43 29.22
N PHE A 244 -63.76 -26.20 28.93
CA PHE A 244 -62.75 -25.33 29.60
C PHE A 244 -61.29 -25.51 29.14
N ALA A 245 -60.50 -24.49 28.77
CA ALA A 245 -60.62 -23.04 28.88
C ALA A 245 -59.72 -22.32 27.83
N ALA A 246 -59.92 -21.01 27.70
CA ALA A 246 -59.18 -19.95 26.98
C ALA A 246 -57.63 -20.10 26.96
N GLU A 247 -56.80 -19.48 26.12
CA GLU A 247 -56.86 -18.35 25.19
C GLU A 247 -55.49 -18.27 24.47
N SER A 248 -55.45 -17.55 23.34
CA SER A 248 -54.32 -16.78 22.81
C SER A 248 -53.14 -17.44 22.05
N LEU A 249 -52.84 -16.80 20.91
CA LEU A 249 -51.79 -17.04 19.91
C LEU A 249 -50.37 -16.70 20.42
N PRO A 250 -49.30 -17.37 19.95
CA PRO A 250 -47.94 -16.88 20.12
C PRO A 250 -47.46 -16.02 18.93
N THR A 251 -46.97 -14.84 19.27
CA THR A 251 -46.28 -13.82 18.47
C THR A 251 -44.88 -14.27 18.00
N ILE A 252 -44.47 -13.72 16.86
CA ILE A 252 -43.17 -13.80 16.18
C ILE A 252 -42.00 -13.38 17.10
N PRO A 253 -40.84 -14.07 17.12
CA PRO A 253 -39.68 -13.65 17.92
C PRO A 253 -38.79 -12.61 17.22
N GLU A 254 -38.33 -11.61 17.98
CA GLU A 254 -37.33 -10.59 17.61
C GLU A 254 -35.88 -11.08 17.82
N PRO A 255 -34.86 -10.53 17.11
CA PRO A 255 -33.46 -10.97 17.19
C PRO A 255 -32.71 -10.31 18.35
N PRO A 256 -31.65 -10.95 18.90
CA PRO A 256 -31.01 -10.48 20.13
C PRO A 256 -29.98 -9.37 19.88
N LYS A 257 -29.96 -8.37 20.76
CA LYS A 257 -28.83 -7.44 20.96
C LYS A 257 -28.14 -7.65 22.31
N GLN A 258 -26.86 -7.28 22.30
CA GLN A 258 -25.78 -7.47 23.27
C GLN A 258 -26.10 -7.10 24.74
N VAL A 259 -25.44 -7.82 25.66
CA VAL A 259 -25.34 -7.46 27.08
C VAL A 259 -23.87 -7.50 27.54
N LYS A 260 -23.43 -6.43 28.20
CA LYS A 260 -22.23 -6.34 29.07
C LYS A 260 -22.61 -6.77 30.48
N THR A 261 -21.69 -7.40 31.24
CA THR A 261 -21.16 -6.93 32.56
C THR A 261 -20.21 -7.97 33.20
N ALA A 262 -19.04 -7.49 33.67
CA ALA A 262 -18.40 -7.64 35.01
C ALA A 262 -18.45 -9.03 35.72
N THR A 263 -17.43 -9.65 36.32
CA THR A 263 -16.10 -9.29 36.87
C THR A 263 -15.31 -10.59 37.15
N SER A 264 -13.98 -10.51 37.24
CA SER A 264 -13.06 -11.25 38.15
C SER A 264 -11.98 -12.11 37.47
N ASN A 265 -10.76 -11.59 37.36
CA ASN A 265 -9.61 -11.99 38.19
C ASN A 265 -8.31 -11.34 37.69
N ASN A 266 -7.48 -10.96 38.67
CA ASN A 266 -6.06 -10.60 38.60
C ASN A 266 -5.30 -11.35 37.50
N GLU A 267 -4.48 -10.62 36.73
CA GLU A 267 -3.01 -10.72 36.71
C GLU A 267 -2.48 -9.54 35.86
N ASP A 268 -1.29 -9.04 36.18
CA ASP A 268 -0.41 -8.18 35.36
C ASP A 268 -0.58 -6.65 35.33
N ASP A 269 -0.64 -6.02 36.51
CA ASP A 269 -0.27 -4.60 36.68
C ASP A 269 1.23 -4.45 37.01
N TRP A 270 2.08 -4.72 36.02
CA TRP A 270 3.54 -4.57 36.11
C TRP A 270 4.03 -3.17 35.73
N LEU A 271 3.16 -2.33 35.15
CA LEU A 271 3.48 -0.99 34.65
C LEU A 271 3.45 0.09 35.75
N ALA A 272 2.67 -0.09 36.82
CA ALA A 272 2.57 0.88 37.91
C ALA A 272 3.78 0.89 38.88
N ARG A 273 4.70 -0.07 38.79
CA ARG A 273 5.85 -0.18 39.72
C ARG A 273 7.13 0.52 39.24
N MET A 274 7.15 1.08 38.03
CA MET A 274 8.31 1.78 37.45
C MET A 274 8.29 3.30 37.64
N GLU A 275 7.21 3.86 38.16
CA GLU A 275 7.09 5.32 38.41
C GLU A 275 7.46 5.76 39.83
N ALA A 276 8.02 4.86 40.63
CA ALA A 276 8.48 5.16 41.98
C ALA A 276 9.96 4.81 42.17
N GLN A 277 10.86 5.47 41.43
CA GLN A 277 12.23 5.82 41.86
C GLN A 277 12.98 6.70 40.85
#